data_AF-A0AAU6Z0Q2-F1
#
_entry.id   AF-A0AAU6Z0Q2-F1
#
_cell.length_a   1.000
_cell.length_b   1.000
_cell.length_c   1.000
_cell.angle_alpha   90.00
_cell.angle_beta   90.00
_cell.angle_gamma   90.00
#
_symmetry.space_group_name_H-M   'P 1'
#
loop_
_entity.id
_entity.type
_entity.pdbx_description
1 polymer ?
#
loop_
_entity_poly.entity_id
_entity_poly.type
_entity_poly.pdbx_seq_one_letter_code
_entity_poly.pdbx_strand_id
1 'polypeptide(L)'
;MRKSLAVNASRAVLGVAGVAILGYGLLELPTQLGAGQLMGLLTWMAVAILIHDGVLVPLSTLAGAGLTRAGAKLQPTSAAILRGALLLGAVVTLVVGILMKAQSVAQSVTVLEADYAMNLLWFWVFLVLVSGAVIVVLERRARRVEIIRC
;
A
#
# COMPACT_ATOMS: atom_id res chain seq x y z
N MET A 1 -18.55 -28.11 4.35
CA MET A 1 -18.70 -26.67 4.69
C MET A 1 -19.84 -26.05 3.86
N ARG A 2 -21.03 -25.83 4.42
CA ARG A 2 -22.07 -24.99 3.79
C ARG A 2 -21.64 -23.53 3.94
N LYS A 3 -21.30 -22.84 2.85
CA LYS A 3 -21.16 -21.38 2.87
C LYS A 3 -22.51 -20.78 3.24
N SER A 4 -22.55 -19.79 4.14
CA SER A 4 -23.81 -19.16 4.51
C SER A 4 -24.45 -18.52 3.26
N LEU A 5 -25.77 -18.65 3.13
CA LEU A 5 -26.53 -18.05 2.03
C LEU A 5 -26.23 -16.55 1.87
N ALA A 6 -25.99 -15.87 3.00
CA ALA A 6 -25.61 -14.45 3.05
C ALA A 6 -24.27 -14.15 2.36
N VAL A 7 -23.23 -15.00 2.54
CA VAL A 7 -21.93 -14.80 1.88
C VAL A 7 -22.06 -15.00 0.37
N ASN A 8 -22.80 -16.02 -0.06
CA ASN A 8 -23.02 -16.27 -1.50
C ASN A 8 -23.84 -15.15 -2.14
N ALA A 9 -24.90 -14.69 -1.49
CA ALA A 9 -25.70 -13.55 -1.95
C ALA A 9 -24.85 -12.27 -2.04
N SER A 10 -24.05 -11.97 -1.02
CA SER A 10 -23.18 -10.78 -1.01
C SER A 10 -22.16 -10.81 -2.16
N ARG A 11 -21.55 -11.97 -2.41
CA ARG A 11 -20.63 -12.16 -3.54
C ARG A 11 -21.32 -12.00 -4.89
N ALA A 12 -22.53 -12.53 -5.03
CA ALA A 12 -23.31 -12.40 -6.26
C ALA A 12 -23.69 -10.93 -6.49
N VAL A 13 -24.17 -10.23 -5.45
CA VAL A 13 -24.51 -8.80 -5.54
C VAL A 13 -23.29 -7.96 -5.91
N LEU A 14 -22.14 -8.16 -5.26
CA LEU A 14 -20.90 -7.46 -5.60
C LEU A 14 -20.43 -7.78 -7.03
N GLY A 15 -20.55 -9.04 -7.46
CA GLY A 15 -20.21 -9.44 -8.82
C GLY A 15 -21.10 -8.78 -9.87
N VAL A 16 -22.42 -8.82 -9.67
CA VAL A 16 -23.40 -8.18 -10.57
C VAL A 16 -23.21 -6.67 -10.59
N ALA A 17 -23.03 -6.03 -9.43
CA ALA A 17 -22.76 -4.60 -9.34
C ALA A 17 -21.47 -4.22 -10.09
N GLY A 18 -20.40 -4.99 -9.91
CA GLY A 18 -19.13 -4.76 -10.63
C GLY A 18 -19.29 -4.87 -12.14
N VAL A 19 -19.98 -5.91 -12.62
CA VAL A 19 -20.26 -6.08 -14.06
C VAL A 19 -21.14 -4.96 -14.60
N ALA A 20 -22.15 -4.52 -13.84
CA ALA A 20 -23.01 -3.41 -14.24
C ALA A 20 -22.23 -2.09 -14.36
N ILE A 21 -21.36 -1.79 -13.38
CA ILE A 21 -20.50 -0.59 -13.40
C ILE A 21 -19.50 -0.64 -14.57
N LEU A 22 -18.86 -1.79 -14.80
CA LEU A 22 -17.94 -1.98 -15.93
C LEU A 22 -18.65 -1.81 -17.27
N GLY A 23 -19.83 -2.41 -17.41
CA GLY A 23 -20.65 -2.30 -18.61
C GLY A 23 -21.07 -0.85 -18.87
N TYR A 24 -21.53 -0.14 -17.84
CA TYR A 24 -21.87 1.28 -17.92
C TYR A 24 -20.69 2.13 -18.41
N GLY A 25 -19.51 1.96 -17.80
CA GLY A 25 -18.30 2.66 -18.23
C GLY A 25 -17.92 2.37 -19.69
N LEU A 26 -17.94 1.09 -20.09
CA LEU A 26 -17.60 0.68 -21.46
C LEU A 26 -18.55 1.23 -22.53
N LEU A 27 -19.83 1.42 -22.18
CA LEU A 27 -20.83 1.99 -23.10
C LEU A 27 -20.66 3.51 -23.25
N GLU A 28 -20.21 4.21 -22.21
CA GLU A 28 -20.01 5.67 -22.24
C GLU A 28 -18.65 6.11 -22.77
N LEU A 29 -17.60 5.28 -22.66
CA LEU A 29 -16.25 5.63 -23.14
C LEU A 29 -16.24 6.10 -24.61
N PRO A 30 -16.91 5.44 -25.58
CA PRO A 30 -16.89 5.87 -26.98
C PRO A 30 -17.73 7.12 -27.26
N THR A 31 -18.71 7.42 -26.42
CA THR A 31 -19.59 8.59 -26.60
C THR A 31 -18.99 9.84 -25.96
N GLN A 32 -18.15 9.69 -24.93
CA GLN A 32 -17.51 10.79 -24.23
C GLN A 32 -16.07 11.09 -24.70
N LEU A 33 -15.36 10.12 -25.28
CA LEU A 33 -13.96 10.27 -25.69
C LEU A 33 -13.82 10.21 -27.22
N GLY A 34 -13.02 11.13 -27.77
CA GLY A 34 -12.62 11.03 -29.18
C GLY A 34 -11.70 9.84 -29.44
N ALA A 35 -11.60 9.38 -30.70
CA ALA A 35 -10.78 8.22 -31.08
C ALA A 35 -9.32 8.31 -30.61
N GLY A 36 -8.72 9.51 -30.63
CA GLY A 36 -7.36 9.73 -30.13
C GLY A 36 -7.21 9.53 -28.63
N GLN A 37 -8.20 9.98 -27.83
CA GLN A 37 -8.19 9.78 -26.38
C GLN A 37 -8.43 8.32 -26.01
N LEU A 38 -9.26 7.60 -26.77
CA LEU A 38 -9.47 6.18 -26.58
C LEU A 38 -8.17 5.38 -26.82
N MET A 39 -7.43 5.70 -27.87
CA MET A 39 -6.10 5.11 -28.11
C MET A 39 -5.10 5.48 -27.01
N GLY A 40 -5.14 6.71 -26.51
CA GLY A 40 -4.36 7.14 -25.36
C GLY A 40 -4.67 6.34 -24.10
N LEU A 41 -5.96 6.12 -23.80
CA LEU A 41 -6.42 5.30 -22.68
C LEU A 41 -5.95 3.85 -22.80
N LEU A 42 -6.08 3.24 -23.99
CA LEU A 42 -5.61 1.87 -24.23
C LEU A 42 -4.09 1.76 -24.05
N THR A 43 -3.34 2.73 -24.56
CA THR A 43 -1.88 2.78 -24.40
C THR A 43 -1.50 2.93 -22.93
N TRP A 44 -2.18 3.83 -22.21
CA TRP A 44 -1.97 4.02 -20.77
C TRP A 44 -2.29 2.73 -19.98
N MET A 45 -3.39 2.05 -20.30
CA MET A 45 -3.78 0.78 -19.69
C MET A 45 -2.72 -0.29 -19.92
N ALA A 46 -2.24 -0.45 -21.16
CA ALA A 46 -1.22 -1.43 -21.51
C ALA A 46 0.09 -1.19 -20.74
N VAL A 47 0.54 0.07 -20.66
CA VAL A 47 1.73 0.45 -19.90
C VAL A 47 1.51 0.22 -18.40
N ALA A 48 0.35 0.58 -17.86
CA ALA A 48 0.02 0.39 -16.46
C ALA A 48 0.02 -1.10 -16.08
N ILE A 49 -0.57 -1.97 -16.91
CA ILE A 49 -0.55 -3.43 -16.71
C ILE A 49 0.88 -3.94 -16.72
N LEU A 50 1.69 -3.55 -17.71
CA LEU A 50 3.08 -4.00 -17.81
C LEU A 50 3.91 -3.61 -16.59
N ILE A 51 3.76 -2.37 -16.11
CA ILE A 51 4.45 -1.90 -14.90
C ILE A 51 3.91 -2.62 -13.65
N HIS A 52 2.59 -2.81 -13.56
CA HIS A 52 1.97 -3.47 -12.41
C HIS A 52 2.43 -4.92 -12.28
N ASP A 53 2.26 -5.72 -13.34
CA ASP A 53 2.54 -7.15 -13.32
C ASP A 53 4.03 -7.45 -13.46
N GLY A 54 4.75 -6.64 -14.25
CA GLY A 54 6.17 -6.84 -14.49
C GLY A 54 7.07 -6.31 -13.37
N VAL A 55 6.63 -5.30 -12.63
CA VAL A 55 7.47 -4.63 -11.63
C VAL A 55 6.83 -4.64 -10.24
N LEU A 56 5.60 -4.13 -10.10
CA LEU A 56 4.99 -3.97 -8.78
C LEU A 56 4.69 -5.31 -8.09
N VAL A 57 4.16 -6.29 -8.84
CA VAL A 57 3.86 -7.63 -8.29
C VAL A 57 5.13 -8.36 -7.84
N PRO A 58 6.21 -8.46 -8.65
CA PRO A 58 7.46 -9.08 -8.20
C PRO A 58 8.07 -8.37 -6.99
N LEU A 59 8.15 -7.03 -7.01
CA LEU A 59 8.74 -6.27 -5.91
C LEU A 59 7.96 -6.43 -4.61
N SER A 60 6.63 -6.33 -4.66
CA SER A 60 5.77 -6.52 -3.48
C SER A 60 5.83 -7.96 -2.96
N THR A 61 5.93 -8.94 -3.85
CA THR A 61 6.10 -10.35 -3.48
C THR A 61 7.44 -10.59 -2.79
N LEU A 62 8.53 -10.06 -3.35
CA LEU A 62 9.87 -10.15 -2.75
C LEU A 62 9.94 -9.44 -1.41
N ALA A 63 9.33 -8.25 -1.29
CA ALA A 63 9.24 -7.52 -0.03
C ALA A 63 8.44 -8.31 1.02
N GLY A 64 7.30 -8.89 0.64
CA GLY A 64 6.48 -9.74 1.52
C GLY A 64 7.21 -11.02 1.96
N ALA A 65 7.94 -11.66 1.05
CA ALA A 65 8.76 -12.84 1.35
C ALA A 65 9.93 -12.49 2.30
N GLY A 66 10.63 -11.39 2.02
CA GLY A 66 11.70 -10.87 2.88
C GLY A 66 11.20 -10.54 4.28
N LEU A 67 10.04 -9.86 4.37
CA LEU A 67 9.41 -9.51 5.64
C LEU A 67 8.94 -10.75 6.41
N THR A 68 8.43 -11.76 5.71
CA THR A 68 8.04 -13.04 6.32
C THR A 68 9.27 -13.77 6.87
N ARG A 69 10.38 -13.79 6.13
CA ARG A 69 11.63 -14.40 6.58
C ARG A 69 12.25 -13.66 7.77
N ALA A 70 12.22 -12.33 7.76
CA ALA A 70 12.71 -11.51 8.87
C ALA A 70 11.82 -11.65 10.12
N GLY A 71 10.50 -11.65 9.93
CA GLY A 71 9.51 -11.78 10.99
C GLY A 71 9.41 -13.18 11.59
N ALA A 72 9.81 -14.23 10.86
CA ALA A 72 9.77 -15.61 11.36
C ALA A 72 10.64 -15.86 12.61
N LYS A 73 11.66 -15.01 12.82
CA LYS A 73 12.53 -15.08 14.01
C LYS A 73 12.04 -14.22 15.18
N LEU A 74 11.00 -13.43 14.95
CA LEU A 74 10.46 -12.48 15.92
C LEU A 74 9.21 -13.05 16.59
N GLN A 75 8.87 -12.53 17.77
CA GLN A 75 7.57 -12.82 18.37
C GLN A 75 6.41 -12.32 17.48
N PRO A 76 5.23 -12.97 17.54
CA PRO A 76 4.07 -12.58 16.72
C PRO A 76 3.70 -11.09 16.85
N THR A 77 3.77 -10.55 18.06
CA THR A 77 3.49 -9.12 18.33
C THR A 77 4.53 -8.21 17.69
N SER A 78 5.83 -8.55 17.81
CA SER A 78 6.93 -7.82 17.17
C SER A 78 6.79 -7.81 15.64
N ALA A 79 6.44 -8.96 15.04
CA ALA A 79 6.21 -9.06 13.61
C ALA A 79 5.00 -8.25 13.13
N ALA A 80 3.92 -8.18 13.93
CA ALA A 80 2.76 -7.34 13.63
C ALA A 80 3.11 -5.85 13.67
N ILE A 81 3.90 -5.40 14.64
CA ILE A 81 4.38 -4.01 14.74
C ILE A 81 5.23 -3.65 13.52
N LEU A 82 6.14 -4.53 13.11
CA LEU A 82 6.97 -4.31 11.92
C LEU A 82 6.13 -4.15 10.65
N ARG A 83 5.12 -5.03 10.45
CA ARG A 83 4.18 -4.94 9.32
C ARG A 83 3.36 -3.65 9.37
N GLY A 84 2.85 -3.30 10.55
CA GLY A 84 2.08 -2.06 10.74
C GLY A 84 2.90 -0.81 10.46
N ALA A 85 4.15 -0.76 10.93
CA ALA A 85 5.05 0.35 10.66
C ALA A 85 5.34 0.49 9.16
N LEU A 86 5.64 -0.61 8.45
CA LEU A 86 5.88 -0.56 7.01
C LEU A 86 4.63 -0.14 6.22
N LEU A 87 3.45 -0.62 6.61
CA LEU A 87 2.18 -0.20 5.98
C LEU A 87 1.92 1.30 6.19
N LEU A 88 2.09 1.79 7.41
CA LEU A 88 1.96 3.21 7.72
C LEU A 88 2.97 4.04 6.92
N GLY A 89 4.23 3.59 6.85
CA GLY A 89 5.28 4.21 6.07
C GLY A 89 4.94 4.30 4.58
N ALA A 90 4.41 3.22 4.00
CA ALA A 90 3.99 3.16 2.61
C ALA A 90 2.83 4.13 2.31
N VAL A 91 1.81 4.17 3.19
CA VAL A 91 0.65 5.07 3.02
C VAL A 91 1.08 6.54 3.11
N VAL A 92 1.90 6.90 4.11
CA VAL A 92 2.41 8.27 4.25
C VAL A 92 3.28 8.65 3.05
N THR A 93 4.14 7.74 2.58
CA THR A 93 4.96 7.97 1.38
C THR A 93 4.10 8.21 0.14
N LEU A 94 3.02 7.45 -0.05
CA LEU A 94 2.10 7.63 -1.17
C LEU A 94 1.43 9.01 -1.14
N VAL A 95 0.91 9.42 0.03
CA VAL A 95 0.26 10.73 0.21
C VAL A 95 1.26 11.87 -0.01
N VAL A 96 2.44 11.77 0.59
CA VAL A 96 3.48 12.81 0.46
C VAL A 96 4.02 12.88 -0.97
N GLY A 97 4.15 11.74 -1.67
CA GLY A 97 4.56 11.73 -3.08
C GLY A 97 3.61 12.51 -3.99
N ILE A 98 2.30 12.46 -3.72
CA ILE A 98 1.30 13.26 -4.43
C ILE A 98 1.48 14.75 -4.11
N LEU A 99 1.70 15.10 -2.84
CA LEU A 99 1.94 16.48 -2.40
C LEU A 99 3.22 17.06 -3.01
N MET A 100 4.30 16.28 -3.08
CA MET A 100 5.55 16.68 -3.72
C MET A 100 5.35 16.96 -5.22
N LYS A 101 4.56 16.14 -5.91
CA LYS A 101 4.21 16.39 -7.32
C LYS A 101 3.32 17.63 -7.49
N ALA A 102 2.41 17.87 -6.55
CA ALA A 102 1.63 19.10 -6.55
C ALA A 102 2.52 20.34 -6.33
N GLN A 103 3.51 20.25 -5.44
CA GLN A 103 4.50 21.31 -5.19
C GLN A 103 5.31 21.66 -6.44
N SER A 104 5.78 20.65 -7.17
CA SER A 104 6.61 20.87 -8.37
C SER A 104 5.85 21.56 -9.50
N VAL A 105 4.53 21.40 -9.55
CA VAL A 105 3.65 22.06 -10.53
C VAL A 105 3.21 23.44 -10.05
N ALA A 106 2.95 23.63 -8.75
CA ALA A 106 2.37 24.87 -8.22
C ALA A 106 3.35 26.05 -8.13
N GLN A 107 4.67 25.81 -8.00
CA GLN A 107 5.77 26.79 -7.90
C GLN A 107 5.56 28.04 -7.01
N SER A 108 4.50 28.10 -6.22
CA SER A 108 4.06 29.27 -5.47
C SER A 108 4.44 29.08 -4.00
N VAL A 109 5.30 29.99 -3.54
CA VAL A 109 5.92 29.97 -2.20
C VAL A 109 4.91 30.03 -1.05
N THR A 110 3.70 30.55 -1.24
CA THR A 110 2.78 30.90 -0.14
C THR A 110 1.80 29.82 0.32
N VAL A 111 1.63 28.70 -0.39
CA VAL A 111 0.65 27.66 -0.04
C VAL A 111 1.31 26.34 0.37
N LEU A 112 2.55 26.09 -0.07
CA LEU A 112 3.23 24.80 0.08
C LEU A 112 4.71 25.00 0.44
N GLU A 113 4.95 25.67 1.55
CA GLU A 113 6.27 26.16 1.98
C GLU A 113 7.17 25.07 2.60
N ALA A 114 6.58 23.97 3.06
CA ALA A 114 7.31 22.90 3.73
C ALA A 114 8.12 22.04 2.73
N ASP A 115 9.34 21.67 3.12
CA ASP A 115 10.12 20.65 2.42
C ASP A 115 9.55 19.26 2.74
N TYR A 116 8.64 18.80 1.89
CA TYR A 116 7.98 17.50 2.05
C TYR A 116 8.94 16.32 1.92
N ALA A 117 10.03 16.47 1.14
CA ALA A 117 11.03 15.42 1.01
C ALA A 117 11.80 15.25 2.33
N MET A 118 12.23 16.37 2.92
CA MET A 118 12.90 16.37 4.21
C MET A 118 11.99 15.87 5.33
N ASN A 119 10.73 16.31 5.36
CA ASN A 119 9.76 15.86 6.36
C ASN A 119 9.46 14.37 6.23
N LEU A 120 9.36 13.84 5.01
CA LEU A 120 9.18 12.41 4.78
C LEU A 120 10.39 11.60 5.27
N LEU A 121 11.60 12.12 5.03
CA LEU A 121 12.82 11.49 5.52
C LEU A 121 12.85 11.44 7.05
N TRP A 122 12.56 12.56 7.72
CA TRP A 122 12.46 12.61 9.19
C TRP A 122 11.38 11.67 9.73
N PHE A 123 10.23 11.60 9.06
CA PHE A 123 9.17 10.67 9.42
C PHE A 123 9.64 9.22 9.35
N TRP A 124 10.35 8.82 8.28
CA TRP A 124 10.90 7.46 8.17
C TRP A 124 11.94 7.18 9.25
N VAL A 125 12.85 8.12 9.52
CA VAL A 125 13.84 7.99 10.60
C VAL A 125 13.13 7.77 11.94
N PHE A 126 12.15 8.60 12.27
CA PHE A 126 11.40 8.49 13.52
C PHE A 126 10.62 7.18 13.60
N LEU A 127 9.94 6.78 12.52
CA LEU A 127 9.18 5.54 12.45
C LEU A 127 10.06 4.31 12.67
N VAL A 128 11.23 4.25 12.03
CA VAL A 128 12.21 3.16 12.20
C VAL A 128 12.74 3.12 13.63
N LEU A 129 13.08 4.28 14.20
CA LEU A 129 13.60 4.36 15.57
C LEU A 129 12.56 3.90 16.60
N VAL A 130 11.33 4.41 16.52
CA VAL A 130 10.26 4.07 17.48
C VAL A 130 9.86 2.60 17.34
N SER A 131 9.57 2.14 16.12
CA SER A 131 9.18 0.73 15.90
C SER A 131 10.30 -0.23 16.28
N GLY A 132 11.55 0.08 15.93
CA GLY A 132 12.72 -0.70 16.29
C GLY A 132 12.93 -0.77 17.81
N ALA A 133 12.82 0.35 18.52
CA ALA A 133 12.95 0.39 19.98
C ALA A 133 11.88 -0.48 20.66
N VAL A 134 10.61 -0.38 20.22
CA VAL A 134 9.52 -1.20 20.77
C VAL A 134 9.78 -2.69 20.53
N ILE A 135 10.18 -3.08 19.31
CA ILE A 135 10.51 -4.47 18.99
C ILE A 135 11.64 -4.98 19.88
N VAL A 136 12.73 -4.22 20.02
CA VAL A 136 13.88 -4.60 20.87
C VAL A 136 13.46 -4.78 22.33
N VAL A 137 12.60 -3.90 22.86
CA VAL A 137 12.09 -4.03 24.24
C VAL A 137 11.24 -5.28 24.42
N LEU A 138 10.32 -5.56 23.49
CA LEU A 138 9.46 -6.74 23.55
C LEU A 138 10.28 -8.04 23.48
N GLU A 139 11.22 -8.12 22.56
CA GLU A 139 12.10 -9.26 22.39
C GLU A 139 13.00 -9.50 23.62
N ARG A 140 13.52 -8.42 24.25
CA ARG A 140 14.31 -8.52 25.48
C ARG A 140 13.45 -9.00 26.66
N ARG A 141 12.21 -8.56 26.77
CA ARG A 141 11.28 -9.01 27.82
C ARG A 141 10.91 -10.48 27.65
N ALA A 142 10.63 -10.91 26.42
CA ALA A 142 10.33 -12.29 26.09
C ALA A 142 11.44 -13.26 26.51
N ARG A 143 12.70 -12.95 26.13
CA ARG A 143 13.86 -13.78 26.52
C ARG A 143 14.07 -13.85 28.03
N ARG A 144 13.83 -12.74 28.75
CA ARG A 144 13.94 -12.72 30.22
C ARG A 144 12.90 -13.61 30.90
N VAL A 145 11.67 -13.64 30.40
CA VAL A 145 10.60 -14.48 30.94
C VAL A 145 10.91 -15.98 30.71
N GLU A 146 11.49 -16.32 29.57
CA GLU A 146 11.90 -17.69 29.25
C GLU A 146 13.02 -18.20 30.18
N ILE A 147 14.02 -17.34 30.49
CA ILE A 147 15.12 -17.68 31.41
C ILE A 147 14.63 -17.91 32.85
N ILE A 148 13.63 -17.18 33.34
CA ILE A 148 13.13 -17.31 34.72
C ILE A 148 12.28 -18.59 34.91
N ARG A 149 11.80 -19.19 33.82
CA ARG A 149 10.91 -20.36 33.85
C ARG A 149 11.64 -21.71 33.84
N CYS A 150 12.98 -21.71 33.74
CA CYS A 150 13.83 -22.88 33.74
C CYS A 150 14.51 -23.05 35.11
#